data_AF-A0A317HDB7-F1
#
_entry.id   AF-A0A317HDB7-F1
#
_cell.length_a   1.000
_cell.length_b   1.000
_cell.length_c   1.000
_cell.angle_alpha   90.00
_cell.angle_beta   90.00
_cell.angle_gamma   90.00
#
_symmetry.space_group_name_H-M   'P 1'
#
loop_
_entity.id
_entity.type
_entity.pdbx_description
1 polymer ?
#
loop_
_entity_poly.entity_id
_entity_poly.type
_entity_poly.pdbx_seq_one_letter_code
_entity_poly.pdbx_strand_id
1 'polypeptide(L)'
;MAAYVTDPAYGYSQAFNITASQNIKVGIGMIAKVIVNAAPTAAAGIYDSATVGGAGAANQILSIPTTAVVGTIYNLQWGVTNGITLVTTGGIFVVSYS
;
A
#
# COMPACT_ATOMS: atom_id res chain seq x y z
N MET A 1 1.48 14.13 -12.89
CA MET A 1 0.82 12.90 -13.37
C MET A 1 1.70 11.73 -12.96
N ALA A 2 1.31 10.96 -11.94
CA ALA A 2 2.13 9.86 -11.44
C ALA A 2 2.13 8.73 -12.48
N ALA A 3 3.29 8.48 -13.10
CA ALA A 3 3.44 7.47 -14.13
C ALA A 3 3.15 6.09 -13.53
N TYR A 4 2.22 5.39 -14.17
CA TYR A 4 1.88 4.02 -13.89
C TYR A 4 2.88 3.11 -14.61
N VAL A 5 3.57 2.22 -13.88
CA VAL A 5 4.44 1.21 -14.48
C VAL A 5 3.74 -0.13 -14.37
N THR A 6 3.54 -0.81 -15.50
CA THR A 6 3.04 -2.18 -15.51
C THR A 6 4.11 -3.09 -14.92
N ASP A 7 3.83 -3.80 -13.83
CA ASP A 7 4.69 -4.89 -13.35
C ASP A 7 4.27 -6.16 -14.12
N PRO A 8 5.17 -6.76 -14.92
CA PRO A 8 4.83 -7.92 -15.74
C PRO A 8 4.31 -9.12 -14.94
N ALA A 9 4.53 -9.17 -13.62
CA ALA A 9 4.00 -10.22 -12.76
C ALA A 9 2.64 -9.88 -12.13
N TYR A 10 2.29 -8.60 -11.95
CA TYR A 10 1.19 -8.19 -11.07
C TYR A 10 0.23 -7.16 -11.65
N GLY A 11 0.36 -6.82 -12.94
CA GLY A 11 -0.48 -5.83 -13.57
C GLY A 11 0.03 -4.44 -13.21
N TYR A 12 -0.45 -3.85 -12.11
CA TYR A 12 -0.19 -2.47 -11.76
C TYR A 12 0.92 -2.24 -10.74
N SER A 13 1.84 -1.29 -10.97
CA SER A 13 2.74 -0.70 -9.95
C SER A 13 2.74 0.82 -10.00
N GLN A 14 2.52 1.44 -8.85
CA GLN A 14 2.55 2.90 -8.72
C GLN A 14 3.33 3.32 -7.48
N ALA A 15 4.21 4.29 -7.67
CA ALA A 15 4.87 5.00 -6.58
C ALA A 15 3.92 6.06 -6.04
N PHE A 16 3.52 5.91 -4.79
CA PHE A 16 2.69 6.85 -4.10
C PHE A 16 3.54 7.68 -3.13
N ASN A 17 3.60 8.99 -3.36
CA ASN A 17 4.15 9.94 -2.41
C ASN A 17 3.05 10.30 -1.40
N ILE A 18 2.86 9.44 -0.41
CA ILE A 18 1.69 9.52 0.47
C ILE A 18 2.03 10.38 1.68
N THR A 19 1.77 11.67 1.54
CA THR A 19 1.81 12.61 2.66
C THR A 19 0.62 12.43 3.61
N ALA A 20 -0.49 11.82 3.13
CA ALA A 20 -1.67 11.48 3.91
C ALA A 20 -2.35 10.22 3.36
N SER A 21 -2.89 9.39 4.26
CA SER A 21 -3.62 8.14 3.95
C SER A 21 -4.56 8.24 2.75
N GLN A 22 -4.56 7.22 1.89
CA GLN A 22 -5.35 7.22 0.67
C GLN A 22 -5.73 5.83 0.17
N ASN A 23 -6.72 5.80 -0.70
CA ASN A 23 -7.15 4.62 -1.43
C ASN A 23 -6.29 4.42 -2.67
N ILE A 24 -5.62 3.28 -2.75
CA ILE A 24 -4.78 2.86 -3.88
C ILE A 24 -5.65 2.23 -4.96
N LYS A 25 -6.58 1.37 -4.56
CA LYS A 25 -7.52 0.68 -5.43
C LYS A 25 -8.86 0.55 -4.72
N VAL A 26 -9.95 0.65 -5.47
CA VAL A 26 -11.30 0.34 -5.00
C VAL A 26 -11.79 -0.92 -5.70
N GLY A 27 -12.46 -1.80 -4.94
CA GLY A 27 -12.99 -3.06 -5.43
C GLY A 27 -12.02 -4.22 -5.34
N ILE A 28 -12.51 -5.39 -5.76
CA ILE A 28 -11.81 -6.68 -5.67
C ILE A 28 -10.51 -6.64 -6.47
N GLY A 29 -9.48 -7.29 -5.94
CA GLY A 29 -8.19 -7.41 -6.60
C GLY A 29 -7.19 -8.15 -5.75
N MET A 30 -5.91 -7.83 -5.97
CA MET A 30 -4.82 -8.42 -5.21
C MET A 30 -3.76 -7.37 -4.93
N ILE A 31 -3.20 -7.36 -3.73
CA ILE A 31 -1.92 -6.70 -3.48
C ILE A 31 -0.81 -7.74 -3.62
N ALA A 32 0.27 -7.33 -4.30
CA ALA A 32 1.39 -8.19 -4.66
C ALA A 32 2.70 -7.83 -3.96
N LYS A 33 2.96 -6.53 -3.80
CA LYS A 33 4.23 -6.04 -3.29
C LYS A 33 4.11 -4.63 -2.76
N VAL A 34 4.81 -4.35 -1.68
CA VAL A 34 4.99 -2.99 -1.15
C VAL A 34 6.47 -2.75 -0.93
N ILE A 35 6.99 -1.66 -1.49
CA ILE A 35 8.37 -1.23 -1.31
C ILE A 35 8.37 0.08 -0.55
N VAL A 36 9.20 0.16 0.50
CA VAL A 36 9.43 1.40 1.23
C VAL A 36 10.46 2.23 0.47
N ASN A 37 10.03 3.32 -0.15
CA ASN A 37 10.91 4.25 -0.88
C ASN A 37 11.33 5.46 -0.02
N ALA A 38 10.54 5.79 1.01
CA ALA A 38 10.94 6.66 2.11
C ALA A 38 10.22 6.19 3.38
N ALA A 39 10.96 6.06 4.49
CA ALA A 39 10.42 5.58 5.75
C ALA A 39 9.31 6.52 6.28
N PRO A 40 8.23 5.98 6.86
CA PRO A 40 7.16 6.79 7.38
C PRO A 40 7.52 7.40 8.74
N THR A 41 6.88 8.53 9.07
CA THR A 41 7.10 9.21 10.36
C THR A 41 6.22 8.67 11.49
N ALA A 42 5.16 7.93 11.14
CA ALA A 42 4.37 7.10 12.06
C ALA A 42 4.17 5.71 11.45
N ALA A 43 3.71 4.74 12.24
CA ALA A 43 3.45 3.40 11.71
C ALA A 43 2.44 3.48 10.55
N ALA A 44 2.78 2.86 9.43
CA ALA A 44 1.93 2.79 8.25
C ALA A 44 1.29 1.39 8.17
N GLY A 45 0.23 1.26 7.38
CA GLY A 45 -0.41 -0.02 7.17
C GLY A 45 -1.20 -0.09 5.88
N ILE A 46 -1.31 -1.29 5.36
CA ILE A 46 -2.18 -1.63 4.24
C ILE A 46 -3.41 -2.35 4.78
N TYR A 47 -4.58 -1.98 4.28
CA TYR A 47 -5.87 -2.51 4.72
C TYR A 47 -6.72 -2.92 3.52
N ASP A 48 -7.50 -4.00 3.70
CA ASP A 48 -8.60 -4.36 2.80
C ASP A 48 -9.80 -3.45 3.08
N SER A 49 -9.80 -2.28 2.44
CA SER A 49 -10.84 -1.28 2.61
C SER A 49 -11.02 -0.45 1.35
N ALA A 50 -12.26 -0.09 1.07
CA ALA A 50 -12.64 0.82 0.00
C ALA A 50 -12.51 2.30 0.39
N THR A 51 -12.29 2.62 1.67
CA THR A 51 -12.14 4.00 2.17
C THR A 51 -11.11 4.10 3.30
N VAL A 52 -10.47 5.26 3.45
CA VAL A 52 -9.56 5.54 4.58
C VAL A 52 -10.26 5.39 5.94
N GLY A 53 -11.50 5.88 6.08
CA GLY A 53 -12.25 5.78 7.33
C GLY A 53 -12.69 4.35 7.70
N GLY A 54 -12.65 3.42 6.74
CA GLY A 54 -12.94 2.00 6.95
C GLY A 54 -11.71 1.15 7.31
N ALA A 55 -10.51 1.74 7.39
CA ALA A 55 -9.30 1.03 7.80
C ALA A 55 -9.33 0.79 9.32
N GLY A 56 -9.26 -0.48 9.72
CA GLY A 56 -9.26 -0.91 11.12
C GLY A 56 -8.42 -2.17 11.33
N ALA A 57 -8.22 -2.56 12.59
CA ALA A 57 -7.36 -3.71 12.91
C ALA A 57 -7.86 -5.02 12.27
N ALA A 58 -9.17 -5.18 12.10
CA ALA A 58 -9.78 -6.40 11.57
C ALA A 58 -9.54 -6.62 10.07
N ASN A 59 -9.23 -5.57 9.31
CA ASN A 59 -8.97 -5.64 7.87
C ASN A 59 -7.54 -5.22 7.53
N GLN A 60 -6.62 -5.22 8.50
CA GLN A 60 -5.21 -4.95 8.26
C GLN A 60 -4.54 -6.13 7.57
N ILE A 61 -3.89 -5.87 6.43
CA ILE A 61 -3.13 -6.85 5.65
C ILE A 61 -1.65 -6.79 6.02
N LEU A 62 -1.10 -5.58 6.16
CA LEU A 62 0.31 -5.36 6.49
C LEU A 62 0.44 -4.19 7.47
N SER A 63 1.35 -4.34 8.42
CA SER A 63 1.86 -3.25 9.26
C SER A 63 3.30 -2.93 8.85
N ILE A 64 3.62 -1.65 8.69
CA ILE A 64 4.94 -1.14 8.34
C ILE A 64 5.40 -0.24 9.49
N PRO A 65 6.42 -0.65 10.27
CA PRO A 65 6.91 0.15 11.39
C PRO A 65 7.66 1.40 10.90
N THR A 66 7.79 2.41 11.77
CA THR A 66 8.61 3.61 11.51
C THR A 66 10.09 3.30 11.31
N THR A 67 10.55 2.16 11.81
CA THR A 67 11.93 1.67 11.66
C THR A 67 12.17 0.91 10.35
N ALA A 68 11.18 0.84 9.46
CA ALA A 68 11.35 0.18 8.17
C ALA A 68 12.45 0.89 7.35
N VAL A 69 13.46 0.13 6.94
CA VAL A 69 14.60 0.65 6.18
C VAL A 69 14.14 0.96 4.75
N VAL A 70 14.60 2.07 4.18
CA VAL A 70 14.36 2.39 2.77
C VAL A 70 14.92 1.26 1.88
N GLY A 71 14.13 0.83 0.90
CA GLY A 71 14.41 -0.34 0.07
C GLY A 71 13.82 -1.64 0.62
N THR A 72 13.22 -1.65 1.81
CA THR A 72 12.52 -2.85 2.32
C THR A 72 11.39 -3.24 1.37
N ILE A 73 11.35 -4.53 1.01
CA ILE A 73 10.34 -5.10 0.12
C ILE A 73 9.47 -6.08 0.93
N TYR A 74 8.19 -5.77 1.03
CA TYR A 74 7.17 -6.68 1.52
C TYR A 74 6.50 -7.35 0.33
N ASN A 75 6.88 -8.60 0.05
CA ASN A 75 6.17 -9.42 -0.93
C ASN A 75 4.89 -9.95 -0.26
N LEU A 76 3.75 -9.49 -0.74
CA LEU A 76 2.44 -9.84 -0.19
C LEU A 76 1.66 -10.47 -1.32
N GLN A 77 1.17 -11.69 -1.19
CA GLN A 77 0.24 -12.24 -2.17
C GLN A 77 -1.11 -12.38 -1.50
N TRP A 78 -1.83 -11.27 -1.42
CA TRP A 78 -3.07 -11.19 -0.63
C TRP A 78 -4.23 -10.69 -1.47
N GLY A 79 -5.31 -11.48 -1.52
CA GLY A 79 -6.55 -11.10 -2.17
C GLY A 79 -7.30 -10.05 -1.36
N VAL A 80 -7.77 -9.00 -2.01
CA VAL A 80 -8.59 -7.95 -1.39
C VAL A 80 -10.02 -8.00 -1.93
N THR A 81 -10.98 -7.79 -1.04
CA THR A 81 -12.40 -7.92 -1.32
C THR A 81 -13.08 -6.56 -1.50
N ASN A 82 -12.64 -5.55 -0.74
CA ASN A 82 -13.22 -4.21 -0.74
C ASN A 82 -12.33 -3.20 -1.47
N GLY A 83 -11.01 -3.34 -1.35
CA GLY A 83 -10.04 -2.46 -1.99
C GLY A 83 -8.72 -2.42 -1.25
N ILE A 84 -7.80 -1.58 -1.73
CA ILE A 84 -6.49 -1.39 -1.10
C ILE A 84 -6.44 0.04 -0.57
N THR A 85 -6.38 0.15 0.76
CA THR A 85 -6.14 1.43 1.43
C THR A 85 -4.76 1.41 2.06
N LEU A 86 -3.95 2.43 1.80
CA LEU A 86 -2.69 2.66 2.51
C LEU A 86 -2.89 3.82 3.48
N VAL A 87 -2.85 3.48 4.77
CA VAL A 87 -2.87 4.45 5.86
C VAL A 87 -1.42 4.72 6.25
N THR A 88 -1.02 5.99 6.22
CA THR A 88 0.32 6.39 6.63
C THR A 88 0.33 7.85 7.08
N THR A 89 1.36 8.20 7.86
CA THR A 89 1.69 9.58 8.18
C THR A 89 3.14 9.82 7.78
N GLY A 90 3.34 10.46 6.61
CA GLY A 90 4.64 10.63 5.97
C GLY A 90 5.18 9.33 5.36
N GLY A 91 6.05 9.44 4.36
CA GLY A 91 6.68 8.30 3.68
C GLY A 91 6.29 8.17 2.20
N ILE A 92 7.09 7.39 1.47
CA ILE A 92 6.87 7.11 0.05
C ILE A 92 6.87 5.60 -0.12
N PHE A 93 5.83 5.08 -0.75
CA PHE A 93 5.66 3.64 -0.95
C PHE A 93 5.39 3.33 -2.41
N VAL A 94 6.01 2.28 -2.92
CA VAL A 94 5.64 1.72 -4.23
C VAL A 94 4.79 0.50 -3.97
N VAL A 95 3.57 0.49 -4.51
CA VAL A 95 2.63 -0.62 -4.31
C VAL A 95 2.31 -1.24 -5.65
N SER A 96 2.43 -2.57 -5.71
CA SER A 96 2.05 -3.39 -6.85
C SER A 96 0.75 -4.13 -6.56
N TYR A 97 -0.21 -4.07 -7.49
CA TYR A 97 -1.56 -4.60 -7.33
C TYR A 97 -2.23 -4.95 -8.67
N SER A 98 -3.24 -5.82 -8.65
CA SER A 98 -4.13 -6.13 -9.79
C SER A 98 -5.58 -5.78 -9.53
#